data_AF-A0A1I6SJL8-F1
#
_entry.id   AF-A0A1I6SJL8-F1
#
_cell.length_a   1.000
_cell.length_b   1.000
_cell.length_c   1.000
_cell.angle_alpha   90.00
_cell.angle_beta   90.00
_cell.angle_gamma   90.00
#
_symmetry.space_group_name_H-M   'P 1'
#
loop_
_entity.id
_entity.type
_entity.pdbx_description
1 polymer ?
#
loop_
_entity_poly.entity_id
_entity_poly.type
_entity_poly.pdbx_seq_one_letter_code
_entity_poly.pdbx_strand_id
1 'polypeptide(L)'
;MATTARTGVYRRVRRWVDHDLAHHWRPISLFGPLVLAALAMMPLRFGTDAFFPVLGTVLTLFCAWNAFVLWRVARIIRAVSIKGDREFDRYGKYLLPSEYAASESYLAHQRRRHRLRRLTRR
;
A
#
# COMPACT_ATOMS: atom_id res chain seq x y z
N MET A 1 4.25 -18.20 -26.04
CA MET A 1 3.02 -18.58 -25.30
C MET A 1 3.16 -18.58 -23.77
N ALA A 2 4.34 -18.36 -23.15
CA ALA A 2 4.50 -18.39 -21.69
C ALA A 2 4.19 -17.05 -20.94
N THR A 3 4.03 -15.94 -21.65
CA THR A 3 3.83 -14.59 -21.08
C THR A 3 2.41 -14.31 -20.61
N THR A 4 1.41 -14.94 -21.22
CA THR A 4 -0.02 -14.79 -20.85
C THR A 4 -0.39 -15.54 -19.57
N ALA A 5 0.26 -16.68 -19.30
CA ALA A 5 0.02 -17.44 -18.06
C ALA A 5 0.55 -16.70 -16.82
N ARG A 6 1.76 -16.13 -16.88
CA ARG A 6 2.37 -15.36 -15.77
C ARG A 6 1.58 -14.09 -15.43
N THR A 7 1.03 -13.43 -16.45
CA THR A 7 0.21 -12.22 -16.25
C THR A 7 -1.13 -12.54 -15.57
N GLY A 8 -1.70 -13.72 -15.81
CA GLY A 8 -2.90 -14.20 -15.11
C GLY A 8 -2.66 -14.42 -13.61
N VAL A 9 -1.57 -15.10 -13.25
CA VAL A 9 -1.21 -15.37 -11.85
C VAL A 9 -0.97 -14.07 -11.08
N TYR A 10 -0.17 -13.16 -11.63
CA TYR A 10 0.07 -11.85 -11.01
C TYR A 10 -1.23 -11.07 -10.76
N ARG A 11 -2.13 -11.02 -11.75
CA ARG A 11 -3.41 -10.31 -11.62
C ARG A 11 -4.29 -10.93 -10.54
N ARG A 12 -4.30 -12.26 -10.41
CA ARG A 12 -5.08 -12.98 -9.39
C ARG A 12 -4.54 -12.71 -7.99
N VAL A 13 -3.23 -12.85 -7.78
CA VAL A 13 -2.57 -12.53 -6.51
C VAL A 13 -2.81 -11.07 -6.12
N ARG A 14 -2.65 -10.15 -7.07
CA ARG A 14 -2.92 -8.74 -6.85
C ARG A 14 -4.36 -8.48 -6.39
N ARG A 15 -5.36 -9.05 -7.09
CA ARG A 15 -6.77 -8.86 -6.73
C ARG A 15 -7.08 -9.42 -5.34
N TRP A 16 -6.51 -10.55 -5.01
CA TRP A 16 -6.67 -11.16 -3.69
C TRP A 16 -6.07 -10.28 -2.58
N VAL A 17 -4.83 -9.80 -2.74
CA VAL A 17 -4.18 -8.89 -1.77
C VAL A 17 -4.97 -7.59 -1.62
N ASP A 18 -5.44 -7.00 -2.73
CA ASP A 18 -6.24 -5.78 -2.68
C ASP A 18 -7.57 -5.99 -1.95
N HIS A 19 -8.22 -7.14 -2.16
CA HIS A 19 -9.47 -7.48 -1.48
C HIS A 19 -9.25 -7.71 0.02
N ASP A 20 -8.22 -8.46 0.38
CA ASP A 20 -7.82 -8.74 1.76
C ASP A 20 -7.52 -7.45 2.53
N LEU A 21 -6.68 -6.58 1.96
CA LEU A 21 -6.34 -5.26 2.53
C LEU A 21 -7.54 -4.33 2.69
N ALA A 22 -8.54 -4.43 1.81
CA ALA A 22 -9.69 -3.53 1.83
C ALA A 22 -10.80 -3.97 2.80
N HIS A 23 -10.94 -5.28 3.06
CA HIS A 23 -12.08 -5.82 3.82
C HIS A 23 -11.70 -6.32 5.22
N HIS A 24 -10.43 -6.67 5.46
CA HIS A 24 -10.00 -7.23 6.73
C HIS A 24 -9.28 -6.20 7.58
N TRP A 25 -9.70 -6.09 8.84
CA TRP A 25 -9.01 -5.28 9.85
C TRP A 25 -7.60 -5.84 10.17
N ARG A 26 -7.40 -7.15 9.97
CA ARG A 26 -6.11 -7.84 10.09
C ARG A 26 -5.82 -8.62 8.80
N PRO A 27 -5.22 -7.97 7.78
CA PRO A 27 -5.03 -8.58 6.48
C PRO A 27 -4.00 -9.71 6.53
N ILE A 28 -4.40 -10.90 6.09
CA ILE A 28 -3.53 -12.10 6.06
C ILE A 28 -2.33 -11.87 5.14
N SER A 29 -2.50 -11.06 4.09
CA SER A 29 -1.43 -10.67 3.16
C SER A 29 -0.24 -9.95 3.84
N LEU A 30 -0.47 -9.34 5.01
CA LEU A 30 0.54 -8.68 5.83
C LEU A 30 1.13 -9.62 6.90
N PHE A 31 0.27 -10.37 7.60
CA PHE A 31 0.68 -11.19 8.75
C PHE A 31 1.12 -12.62 8.40
N GLY A 32 0.57 -13.21 7.33
CA GLY A 32 0.91 -14.56 6.87
C GLY A 32 2.39 -14.76 6.56
N PRO A 33 3.04 -13.85 5.80
CA PRO A 33 4.49 -13.90 5.58
C PRO A 33 5.30 -13.83 6.88
N LEU A 34 4.81 -13.10 7.88
CA LEU A 34 5.45 -12.91 9.18
C LEU A 34 5.47 -14.23 9.97
N VAL A 35 4.36 -14.96 9.95
CA VAL A 35 4.25 -16.30 10.53
C VAL A 35 5.16 -17.29 9.79
N LEU A 36 5.19 -17.24 8.46
CA LEU A 36 6.08 -18.08 7.66
C LEU A 36 7.56 -17.80 7.93
N ALA A 37 7.94 -16.53 8.07
CA ALA A 37 9.30 -16.14 8.43
C ALA A 37 9.66 -16.65 9.84
N ALA A 38 8.76 -16.52 10.81
CA ALA A 38 8.96 -17.03 12.17
C ALA A 38 9.13 -18.57 12.19
N LEU A 39 8.29 -19.29 11.43
CA LEU A 39 8.42 -20.75 11.27
C LEU A 39 9.72 -21.14 10.57
N ALA A 40 10.12 -20.39 9.54
CA ALA A 40 11.38 -20.62 8.83
C ALA A 40 12.62 -20.30 9.68
N MET A 41 12.48 -19.52 10.76
CA MET A 41 13.57 -19.29 11.72
C MET A 41 13.62 -20.33 12.84
N MET A 42 12.57 -21.12 13.03
CA MET A 42 12.52 -22.17 14.05
C MET A 42 13.65 -23.22 13.92
N PRO A 43 14.09 -23.63 12.71
CA PRO A 43 15.14 -24.63 12.54
C PRO A 43 16.55 -24.10 12.83
N LEU A 44 16.76 -22.78 12.91
CA LEU A 44 18.06 -22.18 13.26
C LEU A 44 18.57 -22.69 14.62
N ARG A 45 17.67 -23.14 15.49
CA ARG A 45 18.00 -23.74 16.79
C ARG A 45 18.67 -25.11 16.68
N PHE A 46 18.57 -25.79 15.54
CA PHE A 46 19.13 -27.13 15.33
C PHE A 46 20.49 -27.13 14.61
N GLY A 47 21.08 -25.95 14.35
CA GLY A 47 22.51 -25.80 14.04
C GLY A 47 23.00 -26.46 12.75
N THR A 48 22.19 -26.49 11.69
CA THR A 48 22.62 -27.06 10.40
C THR A 48 23.17 -25.98 9.47
N ASP A 49 24.45 -26.08 9.10
CA ASP A 49 25.15 -25.10 8.24
C ASP A 49 24.54 -25.00 6.82
N ALA A 50 23.81 -26.02 6.38
CA ALA A 50 23.04 -26.02 5.13
C ALA A 50 21.84 -25.05 5.15
N PHE A 51 21.48 -24.50 6.32
CA PHE A 51 20.29 -23.68 6.50
C PHE A 51 20.50 -22.21 6.13
N PHE A 52 21.73 -21.69 6.19
CA PHE A 52 22.05 -20.29 5.89
C PHE A 52 21.63 -19.80 4.49
N PRO A 53 21.90 -20.53 3.37
CA PRO A 53 21.47 -20.09 2.05
C PRO A 53 19.94 -20.11 1.87
N VAL A 54 19.27 -21.08 2.50
CA VAL A 54 17.80 -21.19 2.51
C VAL A 54 17.20 -20.00 3.27
N LEU A 55 17.79 -19.65 4.41
CA LEU A 55 17.38 -18.49 5.19
C LEU A 55 17.52 -17.19 4.38
N GLY A 56 18.65 -17.02 3.66
CA GLY A 56 18.88 -15.84 2.82
C GLY A 56 17.85 -15.69 1.70
N THR A 57 17.46 -16.80 1.06
CA THR A 57 16.42 -16.79 0.02
C THR A 57 15.04 -16.49 0.59
N VAL A 58 14.67 -17.12 1.71
CA VAL A 58 13.41 -16.85 2.42
C VAL A 58 13.32 -15.39 2.86
N LEU A 59 14.39 -14.85 3.44
CA LEU A 59 14.43 -13.45 3.88
C LEU A 59 14.30 -12.48 2.71
N THR A 60 14.97 -12.77 1.58
CA THR A 60 14.88 -11.94 0.38
C THR A 60 13.45 -11.93 -0.19
N LEU A 61 12.82 -13.11 -0.28
CA LEU A 61 11.43 -13.23 -0.73
C LEU A 61 10.46 -12.53 0.22
N PHE A 62 10.71 -12.64 1.53
CA PHE A 62 9.92 -11.97 2.56
C PHE A 62 10.02 -10.44 2.43
N CYS A 63 11.24 -9.90 2.28
CA CYS A 63 11.45 -8.47 2.06
C CYS A 63 10.77 -7.98 0.77
N ALA A 64 10.92 -8.73 -0.33
CA ALA A 64 10.28 -8.40 -1.60
C ALA A 64 8.74 -8.39 -1.50
N TRP A 65 8.18 -9.37 -0.78
CA TRP A 65 6.74 -9.43 -0.54
C TRP A 65 6.23 -8.26 0.31
N ASN A 66 6.91 -7.95 1.42
CA ASN A 66 6.54 -6.82 2.27
C ASN A 66 6.64 -5.49 1.52
N ALA A 67 7.68 -5.29 0.71
CA ALA A 67 7.81 -4.11 -0.14
C ALA A 67 6.63 -4.01 -1.13
N PHE A 68 6.23 -5.13 -1.74
CA PHE A 68 5.06 -5.18 -2.62
C PHE A 68 3.77 -4.80 -1.88
N VAL A 69 3.50 -5.39 -0.72
CA VAL A 69 2.30 -5.11 0.08
C VAL A 69 2.28 -3.66 0.57
N LEU A 70 3.39 -3.14 1.11
CA LEU A 70 3.51 -1.74 1.55
C LEU A 70 3.25 -0.77 0.40
N TRP A 71 3.78 -1.04 -0.78
CA TRP A 71 3.50 -0.25 -1.98
C TRP A 71 2.01 -0.25 -2.33
N ARG A 72 1.33 -1.40 -2.21
CA ARG A 72 -0.13 -1.49 -2.43
C ARG A 72 -0.91 -0.69 -1.40
N VAL A 73 -0.57 -0.83 -0.12
CA VAL A 73 -1.20 -0.07 0.98
C VAL A 73 -1.06 1.43 0.72
N ALA A 74 0.14 1.91 0.41
CA ALA A 74 0.37 3.32 0.09
C ALA A 74 -0.46 3.79 -1.12
N ARG A 75 -0.63 2.94 -2.15
CA ARG A 75 -1.49 3.25 -3.31
C ARG A 75 -2.96 3.30 -2.96
N ILE A 76 -3.46 2.39 -2.11
CA ILE A 76 -4.85 2.37 -1.65
C ILE A 76 -5.14 3.60 -0.77
N ILE A 77 -4.27 3.90 0.20
CA ILE A 77 -4.39 5.09 1.05
C ILE A 77 -4.45 6.35 0.21
N ARG A 78 -3.58 6.51 -0.79
CA ARG A 78 -3.63 7.65 -1.72
C ARG A 78 -4.93 7.72 -2.51
N ALA A 79 -5.51 6.59 -2.89
CA ALA A 79 -6.78 6.58 -3.61
C ALA A 79 -7.95 6.98 -2.70
N VAL A 80 -7.94 6.48 -1.46
CA VAL A 80 -8.93 6.82 -0.43
C VAL A 80 -8.81 8.29 -0.02
N SER A 81 -7.60 8.84 0.14
CA SER A 81 -7.40 10.25 0.50
C SER A 81 -7.98 11.18 -0.57
N ILE A 82 -7.74 10.89 -1.86
CA ILE A 82 -8.32 11.67 -2.97
C ILE A 82 -9.84 11.60 -2.96
N LYS A 83 -10.43 10.44 -2.64
CA LYS A 83 -11.88 10.29 -2.55
C LYS A 83 -12.45 11.06 -1.36
N GLY A 84 -11.81 10.94 -0.19
CA GLY A 84 -12.17 11.67 1.02
C GLY A 84 -12.12 13.18 0.83
N ASP A 85 -11.08 13.69 0.17
CA ASP A 85 -10.97 15.12 -0.14
C ASP A 85 -12.11 15.61 -1.05
N ARG A 86 -12.53 14.80 -2.03
CA ARG A 86 -13.68 15.14 -2.90
C ARG A 86 -15.01 15.11 -2.17
N GLU A 87 -15.16 14.19 -1.22
CA GLU A 87 -16.36 14.03 -0.40
C GLU A 87 -16.45 15.16 0.65
N PHE A 88 -15.30 15.57 1.19
CA PHE A 88 -15.16 16.76 2.01
C PHE A 88 -15.52 18.04 1.25
N ASP A 89 -15.03 18.20 0.02
CA ASP A 89 -15.38 19.35 -0.84
C ASP A 89 -16.89 19.43 -1.15
N ARG A 90 -17.57 18.28 -1.26
CA ARG A 90 -19.00 18.20 -1.63
C ARG A 90 -19.97 18.30 -0.46
N TYR A 91 -19.64 17.67 0.66
CA TYR A 91 -20.56 17.54 1.80
C TYR A 91 -19.93 18.07 3.08
N GLY A 92 -18.65 17.74 3.33
CA GLY A 92 -17.95 18.12 4.54
C GLY A 92 -17.94 19.63 4.78
N LYS A 93 -17.65 20.43 3.75
CA LYS A 93 -17.56 21.89 3.83
C LYS A 93 -18.82 22.57 4.38
N TYR A 94 -19.99 21.98 4.19
CA TYR A 94 -21.28 22.53 4.64
C TYR A 94 -21.68 22.09 6.05
N LEU A 95 -20.97 21.11 6.61
CA LEU A 95 -21.14 20.64 7.98
C LEU A 95 -20.23 21.37 8.97
N LEU A 96 -19.22 22.10 8.47
CA LEU A 96 -18.34 22.90 9.31
C LEU A 96 -18.98 24.24 9.70
N PRO A 97 -18.69 24.78 10.89
CA PRO A 97 -19.05 26.14 11.26
C PRO A 97 -18.58 27.13 10.20
N SER A 98 -19.34 28.21 9.98
CA SER A 98 -19.09 29.19 8.91
C SER A 98 -17.68 29.79 8.92
N GLU A 99 -17.06 29.87 10.08
CA GLU A 99 -15.66 30.29 10.27
C GLU A 99 -14.65 29.38 9.55
N TYR A 100 -14.96 28.08 9.45
CA TYR A 100 -14.15 27.08 8.76
C TYR A 100 -14.69 26.73 7.38
N ALA A 101 -15.83 27.28 6.97
CA ALA A 101 -16.34 27.12 5.60
C ALA A 101 -15.40 27.77 4.56
N ALA A 102 -14.53 28.68 4.97
CA ALA A 102 -13.46 29.25 4.14
C ALA A 102 -12.18 28.37 4.08
N SER A 103 -12.09 27.30 4.89
CA SER A 103 -10.91 26.43 4.88
C SER A 103 -10.81 25.69 3.54
N GLU A 104 -9.80 26.07 2.77
CA GLU A 104 -9.51 25.49 1.45
C GLU A 104 -9.00 24.05 1.64
N SER A 105 -9.58 23.08 0.93
CA SER A 105 -9.15 21.69 1.03
C SER A 105 -7.69 21.53 0.59
N TYR A 106 -6.98 20.57 1.19
CA TYR A 106 -5.55 20.35 0.94
C TYR A 106 -5.22 20.19 -0.55
N LEU A 107 -6.13 19.57 -1.34
CA LEU A 107 -5.98 19.43 -2.79
C LEU A 107 -6.17 20.75 -3.56
N ALA A 108 -7.06 21.63 -3.12
CA ALA A 108 -7.24 22.96 -3.74
C ALA A 108 -5.98 23.82 -3.52
N HIS A 109 -5.43 23.82 -2.30
CA HIS A 109 -4.15 24.46 -2.00
C HIS A 109 -2.99 23.85 -2.84
N GLN A 110 -2.92 22.51 -2.97
CA GLN A 110 -1.90 21.85 -3.78
C GLN A 110 -2.02 22.19 -5.28
N ARG A 111 -3.24 22.25 -5.84
CA ARG A 111 -3.48 22.67 -7.23
C ARG A 111 -3.03 24.12 -7.46
N ARG A 112 -3.35 25.03 -6.53
CA ARG A 112 -2.90 26.42 -6.58
C ARG A 112 -1.37 26.51 -6.59
N ARG A 113 -0.69 25.75 -5.73
CA ARG A 113 0.78 25.69 -5.67
C ARG A 113 1.39 25.16 -6.97
N HIS A 114 0.81 24.15 -7.60
CA HIS A 114 1.26 23.66 -8.91
C HIS A 114 1.03 24.68 -10.03
N ARG A 115 -0.09 25.40 -10.01
CA ARG A 115 -0.39 26.47 -10.98
C ARG A 115 0.62 27.61 -10.88
N LEU A 116 0.92 28.04 -9.65
CA LEU A 116 1.93 29.07 -9.39
C LEU A 116 3.32 28.64 -9.89
N ARG A 117 3.75 27.41 -9.60
CA ARG A 117 5.04 26.88 -10.12
C ARG A 117 5.13 26.84 -11.65
N ARG A 118 4.02 26.71 -12.37
CA ARG A 118 4.00 26.76 -13.84
C ARG A 118 4.08 28.19 -14.37
N LEU A 119 3.53 29.16 -13.65
CA LEU A 119 3.56 30.57 -14.01
C LEU A 119 4.94 31.18 -13.73
N THR A 120 5.63 30.79 -12.65
CA THR A 120 6.98 31.27 -12.33
C THR A 120 8.08 30.68 -13.22
N ARG A 121 7.77 29.67 -14.05
CA ARG A 121 8.72 29.06 -15.01
C ARG A 121 8.56 29.59 -16.44
N ARG A 122 7.63 30.52 -16.68
CA ARG A 122 7.51 31.28 -17.92
C ARG A 122 8.07 32.67 -17.68
#